data_AF-A0A166F8Q4-F1
#
_entry.id   AF-A0A166F8Q4-F1
#
_cell.length_a   1.000
_cell.length_b   1.000
_cell.length_c   1.000
_cell.angle_alpha   90.00
_cell.angle_beta   90.00
_cell.angle_gamma   90.00
#
_symmetry.space_group_name_H-M   'P 1'
#
loop_
_entity.id
_entity.type
_entity.pdbx_description
1 polymer ?
#
loop_
_entity_poly.entity_id
_entity_poly.type
_entity_poly.pdbx_seq_one_letter_code
_entity_poly.pdbx_strand_id
1 'polypeptide(L)'
;MSATSLHSSFSESESESAPDSPPPFCRPWKYLENPAADEWTRGPKEIHNFPNLGDFVVLSIDPVASVRHLDDVAKQAAKQIPRRKYVALTLQTHGLPIHTKPTHPFDFLFLRQGRPEPRLSGVDYEDSCIAVLPNDVPLPDRPTVRPAHPLPWNDCYLDTTYGFPRPCRVASVGRDYVPVLPMLDAEIIRIQDCLQEHLSRVATLRREYGDGWPEPFDFVKLPPSNPSEVPASKSEPTEARAPGQNTEHPSRPVLPSHSDVDAVRDASVASDEVSIIESEDGSQDERAPEREAEPGDEEDLNMFLAFESMINVVGNIWDPVVDVWYDLDVVTEILDPVHFLEDVKRLNIIMDDAEFRLGLRSNPDVVEQGSEHSSADSQRSVGTSAKVATALNSETKACQNIPTDETRKSAKGLRARFGSAMLKVVARTRTLARKLLSYVARVTSSQNSNIEVFE
;
A
#
# COMPACT_ATOMS: atom_id res chain seq x y z
N MET A 1 40.20 -37.75 44.77
CA MET A 1 39.75 -36.65 43.91
C MET A 1 38.38 -37.05 43.38
N SER A 2 37.33 -36.55 44.01
CA SER A 2 35.94 -36.92 43.75
C SER A 2 35.36 -36.00 42.69
N ALA A 3 34.91 -36.55 41.57
CA ALA A 3 34.20 -35.82 40.53
C ALA A 3 32.70 -36.14 40.65
N THR A 4 31.93 -35.14 41.05
CA THR A 4 30.46 -35.19 41.11
C THR A 4 29.88 -34.86 39.73
N SER A 5 29.22 -35.85 39.11
CA SER A 5 28.42 -35.70 37.89
C SER A 5 27.01 -35.23 38.27
N LEU A 6 26.59 -34.07 37.76
CA LEU A 6 25.25 -33.52 37.91
C LEU A 6 24.41 -33.91 36.70
N HIS A 7 23.61 -34.97 36.84
CA HIS A 7 22.54 -35.31 35.90
C HIS A 7 21.33 -34.39 36.15
N SER A 8 21.09 -33.44 35.26
CA SER A 8 19.85 -32.67 35.18
C SER A 8 18.77 -33.54 34.52
N SER A 9 17.79 -33.98 35.31
CA SER A 9 16.62 -34.72 34.83
C SER A 9 15.54 -33.71 34.44
N PHE A 10 15.40 -33.43 33.15
CA PHE A 10 14.24 -32.73 32.60
C PHE A 10 13.09 -33.75 32.49
N SER A 11 12.05 -33.57 33.31
CA SER A 11 10.83 -34.37 33.27
C SER A 11 9.93 -33.84 32.16
N GLU A 12 10.00 -34.43 30.98
CA GLU A 12 9.02 -34.24 29.90
C GLU A 12 7.67 -34.80 30.36
N SER A 13 6.77 -33.91 30.74
CA SER A 13 5.36 -34.24 30.98
C SER A 13 4.62 -34.05 29.67
N GLU A 14 4.71 -35.04 28.79
CA GLU A 14 3.87 -35.18 27.60
C GLU A 14 2.43 -35.48 28.04
N SER A 15 1.70 -34.44 28.45
CA SER A 15 0.26 -34.51 28.66
C SER A 15 -0.41 -34.38 27.29
N GLU A 16 -0.33 -35.47 26.52
CA GLU A 16 -0.95 -35.69 25.21
C GLU A 16 -2.47 -35.76 25.40
N SER A 17 -3.08 -34.59 25.61
CA SER A 17 -4.53 -34.43 25.70
C SER A 17 -5.08 -34.51 24.29
N ALA A 18 -5.54 -35.70 23.90
CA ALA A 18 -6.24 -35.92 22.65
C ALA A 18 -7.38 -34.88 22.53
N PRO A 19 -7.44 -34.10 21.44
CA PRO A 19 -8.49 -33.11 21.27
C PRO A 19 -9.84 -33.81 21.08
N ASP A 20 -10.67 -33.83 22.12
CA ASP A 20 -12.00 -34.48 22.19
C ASP A 20 -13.07 -33.88 21.26
N SER A 21 -12.69 -32.96 20.37
CA SER A 21 -13.62 -32.35 19.41
C SER A 21 -13.27 -32.80 18.00
N PRO A 22 -14.21 -33.43 17.25
CA PRO A 22 -13.98 -33.69 15.84
C PRO A 22 -13.62 -32.37 15.15
N PRO A 23 -12.62 -32.36 14.25
CA PRO A 23 -12.21 -31.15 13.57
C PRO A 23 -13.44 -30.55 12.88
N PRO A 24 -13.62 -29.21 12.92
CA PRO A 24 -14.74 -28.56 12.26
C PRO A 24 -14.80 -28.97 10.79
N PHE A 25 -16.02 -29.13 10.25
CA PHE A 25 -16.22 -29.45 8.84
C PHE A 25 -15.63 -28.33 7.97
N CYS A 26 -14.40 -28.52 7.50
CA CYS A 26 -13.78 -27.64 6.53
C CYS A 26 -14.46 -27.84 5.17
N ARG A 27 -14.85 -26.75 4.52
CA ARG A 27 -15.35 -26.81 3.15
C ARG A 27 -14.25 -27.35 2.23
N PRO A 28 -14.56 -28.19 1.23
CA PRO A 28 -13.55 -28.67 0.29
C PRO A 28 -13.00 -27.49 -0.51
N TRP A 29 -11.67 -27.38 -0.57
CA TRP A 29 -10.99 -26.34 -1.32
C TRP A 29 -10.99 -26.69 -2.80
N LYS A 30 -11.19 -25.68 -3.66
CA LYS A 30 -11.38 -25.90 -5.10
C LYS A 30 -10.11 -26.36 -5.81
N TYR A 31 -8.96 -25.80 -5.43
CA TYR A 31 -7.66 -25.99 -6.08
C TYR A 31 -6.56 -26.48 -5.13
N LEU A 32 -6.91 -26.86 -3.90
CA LEU A 32 -5.93 -27.32 -2.91
C LEU A 32 -6.47 -28.58 -2.23
N GLU A 33 -5.90 -29.73 -2.54
CA GLU A 33 -6.30 -30.98 -1.85
C GLU A 33 -5.93 -30.94 -0.37
N ASN A 34 -4.79 -30.33 -0.03
CA ASN A 34 -4.31 -30.17 1.34
C ASN A 34 -3.85 -28.71 1.61
N PRO A 35 -4.77 -27.79 1.96
CA PRO A 35 -4.45 -26.38 2.24
C PRO A 35 -3.56 -26.18 3.48
N ALA A 36 -3.39 -27.22 4.30
CA ALA A 36 -2.53 -27.22 5.48
C ALA A 36 -1.12 -27.77 5.20
N ALA A 37 -0.83 -28.21 3.97
CA ALA A 37 0.51 -28.70 3.63
C ALA A 37 1.55 -27.58 3.78
N ASP A 38 2.75 -27.93 4.28
CA ASP A 38 3.82 -26.98 4.59
C ASP A 38 4.32 -26.17 3.38
N GLU A 39 4.07 -26.67 2.17
CA GLU A 39 4.35 -25.96 0.91
C GLU A 39 3.48 -24.71 0.72
N TRP A 40 2.29 -24.68 1.33
CA TRP A 40 1.38 -23.54 1.29
C TRP A 40 1.57 -22.69 2.55
N THR A 41 2.42 -21.67 2.46
CA THR A 41 2.73 -20.72 3.54
C THR A 41 1.54 -19.89 4.06
N ARG A 42 0.33 -20.11 3.50
CA ARG A 42 -0.90 -19.32 3.68
C ARG A 42 -1.78 -19.85 4.81
N GLY A 43 -1.69 -21.15 5.11
CA GLY A 43 -2.51 -21.83 6.13
C GLY A 43 -3.99 -22.01 5.74
N PRO A 44 -4.77 -22.76 6.54
CA PRO A 44 -6.12 -23.23 6.16
C PRO A 44 -7.24 -22.21 6.43
N LYS A 45 -6.97 -20.91 6.30
CA LYS A 45 -7.96 -19.87 6.63
C LYS A 45 -8.96 -19.70 5.48
N GLU A 46 -10.24 -19.96 5.76
CA GLU A 46 -11.30 -19.82 4.75
C GLU A 46 -11.68 -18.36 4.45
N ILE A 47 -11.36 -17.41 5.33
CA ILE A 47 -11.68 -15.98 5.14
C ILE A 47 -10.39 -15.17 5.22
N HIS A 48 -10.15 -14.38 4.17
CA HIS A 48 -9.00 -13.48 4.07
C HIS A 48 -9.46 -12.04 3.79
N ASN A 49 -8.80 -11.07 4.45
CA ASN A 49 -9.10 -9.64 4.27
C ASN A 49 -8.35 -9.02 3.08
N PHE A 50 -7.26 -9.66 2.65
CA PHE A 50 -6.36 -9.24 1.59
C PHE A 50 -5.69 -10.48 0.99
N PRO A 51 -5.23 -10.43 -0.28
CA PRO A 51 -4.62 -11.56 -0.96
C PRO A 51 -3.24 -11.90 -0.39
N ASN A 52 -2.83 -13.16 -0.54
CA ASN A 52 -1.44 -13.56 -0.35
C ASN A 52 -0.67 -13.40 -1.65
N LEU A 53 0.66 -13.28 -1.56
CA LEU A 53 1.51 -13.26 -2.74
C LEU A 53 1.37 -14.59 -3.49
N GLY A 54 1.39 -14.54 -4.82
CA GLY A 54 1.22 -15.71 -5.69
C GLY A 54 -0.23 -16.14 -5.92
N ASP A 55 -1.21 -15.45 -5.32
CA ASP A 55 -2.61 -15.76 -5.56
C ASP A 55 -3.04 -15.16 -6.91
N PHE A 56 -3.67 -15.99 -7.75
CA PHE A 56 -4.48 -15.50 -8.86
C PHE A 56 -5.80 -14.98 -8.33
N VAL A 57 -6.14 -13.76 -8.73
CA VAL A 57 -7.35 -13.08 -8.31
C VAL A 57 -8.07 -12.44 -9.48
N VAL A 58 -9.37 -12.29 -9.32
CA VAL A 58 -10.17 -11.36 -10.13
C VAL A 58 -10.18 -10.02 -9.40
N LEU A 59 -9.89 -8.93 -10.08
CA LEU A 59 -9.95 -7.58 -9.52
C LEU A 59 -10.81 -6.64 -10.37
N SER A 60 -11.43 -5.66 -9.72
CA SER A 60 -12.18 -4.58 -10.37
C SER A 60 -11.86 -3.28 -9.66
N ILE A 61 -11.64 -2.21 -10.42
CA ILE A 61 -11.48 -0.86 -9.86
C ILE A 61 -12.79 -0.45 -9.20
N ASP A 62 -12.74 0.05 -7.96
CA ASP A 62 -13.81 0.87 -7.39
C ASP A 62 -13.46 2.34 -7.60
N PRO A 63 -13.97 2.97 -8.68
CA PRO A 63 -13.57 4.32 -9.05
C PRO A 63 -14.01 5.34 -7.99
N VAL A 64 -15.13 5.12 -7.30
CA VAL A 64 -15.64 6.04 -6.27
C VAL A 64 -14.81 5.96 -5.00
N ALA A 65 -14.44 4.75 -4.56
CA ALA A 65 -13.54 4.60 -3.42
C ALA A 65 -12.15 5.20 -3.70
N SER A 66 -11.69 5.12 -4.95
CA SER A 66 -10.42 5.70 -5.37
C SER A 66 -10.37 7.22 -5.19
N VAL A 67 -11.45 7.93 -5.53
CA VAL A 67 -11.59 9.38 -5.35
C VAL A 67 -12.31 9.80 -4.06
N ARG A 68 -12.43 8.90 -3.06
CA ARG A 68 -13.22 9.18 -1.84
C ARG A 68 -12.78 10.43 -1.09
N HIS A 69 -11.50 10.79 -1.20
CA HIS A 69 -10.86 11.92 -0.54
C HIS A 69 -11.08 13.27 -1.25
N LEU A 70 -11.73 13.27 -2.42
CA LEU A 70 -11.98 14.45 -3.25
C LEU A 70 -13.44 14.95 -3.11
N ASP A 71 -13.79 15.94 -3.92
CA ASP A 71 -15.12 16.56 -3.96
C ASP A 71 -16.21 15.64 -4.56
N ASP A 72 -17.48 16.03 -4.40
CA ASP A 72 -18.61 15.22 -4.88
C ASP A 72 -18.72 15.20 -6.41
N VAL A 73 -18.18 16.23 -7.09
CA VAL A 73 -18.10 16.27 -8.55
C VAL A 73 -17.18 15.18 -9.07
N ALA A 74 -16.00 15.00 -8.45
CA ALA A 74 -15.06 13.94 -8.77
C ALA A 74 -15.69 12.56 -8.52
N LYS A 75 -16.38 12.37 -7.39
CA LYS A 75 -17.10 11.11 -7.10
C LYS A 75 -18.17 10.82 -8.16
N GLN A 76 -18.90 11.84 -8.62
CA GLN A 76 -19.93 11.67 -9.64
C GLN A 76 -19.34 11.36 -11.03
N ALA A 77 -18.22 11.98 -11.39
CA ALA A 77 -17.48 11.68 -12.61
C ALA A 77 -16.90 10.25 -12.55
N ALA A 78 -16.31 9.86 -11.42
CA ALA A 78 -15.73 8.54 -11.22
C ALA A 78 -16.77 7.42 -11.33
N LYS A 79 -18.03 7.64 -10.94
CA LYS A 79 -19.12 6.67 -11.17
C LYS A 79 -19.34 6.30 -12.63
N GLN A 80 -18.89 7.14 -13.58
CA GLN A 80 -19.03 6.89 -15.01
C GLN A 80 -17.91 5.98 -15.56
N ILE A 81 -16.85 5.72 -14.78
CA ILE A 81 -15.79 4.80 -15.21
C ILE A 81 -16.34 3.37 -15.21
N PRO A 82 -16.17 2.60 -16.30
CA PRO A 82 -16.61 1.21 -16.36
C PRO A 82 -15.97 0.34 -15.26
N ARG A 83 -16.78 -0.48 -14.59
CA ARG A 83 -16.31 -1.46 -13.61
C ARG A 83 -16.06 -2.79 -14.30
N ARG A 84 -14.90 -2.91 -14.96
CA ARG A 84 -14.46 -4.14 -15.62
C ARG A 84 -13.73 -5.07 -14.63
N LYS A 85 -13.80 -6.37 -14.90
CA LYS A 85 -13.12 -7.40 -14.10
C LYS A 85 -11.90 -7.91 -14.85
N TYR A 86 -10.77 -7.93 -14.18
CA TYR A 86 -9.49 -8.35 -14.73
C TYR A 86 -8.96 -9.51 -13.91
N VAL A 87 -8.22 -10.42 -14.53
CA VAL A 87 -7.51 -11.48 -13.81
C VAL A 87 -6.06 -11.04 -13.65
N ALA A 88 -5.52 -11.19 -12.45
CA ALA A 88 -4.14 -10.81 -12.15
C ALA A 88 -3.51 -11.71 -11.09
N LEU A 89 -2.19 -11.73 -11.08
CA LEU A 89 -1.35 -12.35 -10.07
C LEU A 89 -0.95 -11.30 -9.02
N THR A 90 -1.17 -11.62 -7.75
CA THR A 90 -0.69 -10.79 -6.63
C THR A 90 0.82 -10.97 -6.49
N LEU A 91 1.61 -9.97 -6.87
CA LEU A 91 3.07 -10.12 -7.01
C LEU A 91 3.82 -9.64 -5.76
N GLN A 92 3.50 -8.45 -5.28
CA GLN A 92 4.19 -7.81 -4.16
C GLN A 92 3.19 -7.02 -3.31
N THR A 93 3.52 -6.85 -2.03
CA THR A 93 2.79 -5.97 -1.09
C THR A 93 3.74 -4.92 -0.56
N HIS A 94 3.24 -3.72 -0.30
CA HIS A 94 4.03 -2.65 0.32
C HIS A 94 3.54 -2.39 1.76
N GLY A 95 4.46 -2.53 2.73
CA GLY A 95 4.14 -2.41 4.14
C GLY A 95 3.44 -3.64 4.74
N LEU A 96 2.96 -3.50 5.98
CA LEU A 96 2.35 -4.60 6.73
C LEU A 96 0.83 -4.65 6.51
N PRO A 97 0.26 -5.85 6.24
CA PRO A 97 -1.16 -6.02 6.06
C PRO A 97 -1.87 -6.14 7.41
N ILE A 98 -2.28 -4.99 7.94
CA ILE A 98 -2.97 -4.86 9.24
C ILE A 98 -4.46 -4.66 9.00
N HIS A 99 -5.30 -5.53 9.56
CA HIS A 99 -6.75 -5.51 9.40
C HIS A 99 -7.44 -4.17 9.76
N THR A 100 -6.79 -3.29 10.55
CA THR A 100 -7.32 -1.96 10.89
C THR A 100 -7.16 -0.94 9.77
N LYS A 101 -6.29 -1.20 8.77
CA LYS A 101 -6.16 -0.31 7.61
C LYS A 101 -7.35 -0.51 6.67
N PRO A 102 -7.88 0.57 6.09
CA PRO A 102 -8.96 0.46 5.12
C PRO A 102 -8.50 -0.17 3.80
N THR A 103 -7.24 0.08 3.41
CA THR A 103 -6.66 -0.44 2.17
C THR A 103 -5.21 -0.87 2.35
N HIS A 104 -4.76 -1.77 1.49
CA HIS A 104 -3.40 -2.31 1.44
C HIS A 104 -2.82 -2.16 0.03
N PRO A 105 -1.62 -1.60 -0.15
CA PRO A 105 -1.01 -1.50 -1.47
C PRO A 105 -0.37 -2.81 -1.91
N PHE A 106 -0.68 -3.21 -3.13
CA PHE A 106 -0.17 -4.39 -3.79
C PHE A 106 0.22 -4.06 -5.23
N ASP A 107 1.26 -4.73 -5.74
CA ASP A 107 1.56 -4.75 -7.17
C ASP A 107 0.93 -6.00 -7.80
N PHE A 108 0.21 -5.79 -8.89
CA PHE A 108 -0.43 -6.85 -9.64
C PHE A 108 0.19 -7.00 -11.02
N LEU A 109 0.42 -8.25 -11.41
CA LEU A 109 0.82 -8.61 -12.76
C LEU A 109 -0.39 -9.18 -13.49
N PHE A 110 -0.84 -8.52 -14.55
CA PHE A 110 -2.12 -8.82 -15.16
C PHE A 110 -2.03 -10.01 -16.11
N LEU A 111 -3.07 -10.84 -16.10
CA LEU A 111 -3.23 -11.95 -17.02
C LEU A 111 -3.93 -11.43 -18.28
N ARG A 112 -3.46 -11.88 -19.44
CA ARG A 112 -4.10 -11.66 -20.75
C ARG A 112 -4.20 -12.96 -21.52
N GLN A 113 -5.09 -12.99 -22.51
CA GLN A 113 -5.13 -14.05 -23.51
C GLN A 113 -4.38 -13.60 -24.76
N GLY A 114 -3.51 -14.47 -25.29
CA GLY A 114 -2.59 -14.16 -26.37
C GLY A 114 -1.39 -13.31 -25.93
N ARG A 115 -0.35 -13.26 -26.77
CA ARG A 115 0.87 -12.48 -26.51
C ARG A 115 0.56 -10.97 -26.51
N PRO A 116 1.24 -10.17 -25.68
CA PRO A 116 1.06 -8.74 -25.69
C PRO A 116 1.66 -8.08 -26.92
N GLU A 117 1.05 -6.99 -27.35
CA GLU A 117 1.66 -6.06 -28.29
C GLU A 117 2.68 -5.19 -27.53
N PRO A 118 3.92 -5.02 -28.05
CA PRO A 118 4.90 -4.12 -27.46
C PRO A 118 4.35 -2.69 -27.35
N ARG A 119 4.40 -2.08 -26.15
CA ARG A 119 3.83 -0.73 -25.92
C ARG A 119 4.88 0.35 -26.00
N LEU A 120 6.06 0.11 -25.44
CA LEU A 120 7.21 1.02 -25.51
C LEU A 120 8.30 0.45 -26.43
N SER A 121 8.49 1.08 -27.59
CA SER A 121 9.49 0.67 -28.57
C SER A 121 10.91 0.65 -27.98
N GLY A 122 11.66 -0.43 -28.21
CA GLY A 122 13.03 -0.61 -27.71
C GLY A 122 13.12 -1.06 -26.25
N VAL A 123 11.99 -1.12 -25.55
CA VAL A 123 11.88 -1.63 -24.17
C VAL A 123 11.03 -2.88 -24.14
N ASP A 124 9.91 -2.88 -24.85
CA ASP A 124 9.02 -4.02 -24.97
C ASP A 124 9.30 -4.80 -26.26
N TYR A 125 9.07 -6.10 -26.18
CA TYR A 125 9.21 -7.09 -27.24
C TYR A 125 8.02 -8.07 -27.16
N GLU A 126 7.77 -8.85 -28.20
CA GLU A 126 6.64 -9.80 -28.25
C GLU A 126 6.72 -10.90 -27.17
N ASP A 127 7.92 -11.15 -26.64
CA ASP A 127 8.21 -12.06 -25.54
C ASP A 127 8.26 -11.35 -24.17
N SER A 128 7.84 -10.08 -24.09
CA SER A 128 7.68 -9.32 -22.83
C SER A 128 6.42 -9.75 -22.08
N CYS A 129 6.33 -11.06 -21.87
CA CYS A 129 5.29 -11.74 -21.11
C CYS A 129 5.85 -13.03 -20.50
N ILE A 130 5.05 -13.73 -19.69
CA ILE A 130 5.39 -15.04 -19.13
C ILE A 130 4.20 -15.98 -19.36
N ALA A 131 4.42 -17.11 -20.03
CA ALA A 131 3.36 -18.10 -20.27
C ALA A 131 2.88 -18.72 -18.95
N VAL A 132 1.58 -18.99 -18.84
CA VAL A 132 0.99 -19.66 -17.66
C VAL A 132 0.24 -20.91 -18.10
N LEU A 133 0.45 -22.03 -17.40
CA LEU A 133 -0.25 -23.28 -17.70
C LEU A 133 -1.79 -23.07 -17.75
N PRO A 134 -2.49 -23.68 -18.72
CA PRO A 134 -2.06 -24.78 -19.59
C PRO A 134 -1.21 -24.37 -20.81
N ASN A 135 -0.94 -23.07 -21.01
CA ASN A 135 -0.08 -22.62 -22.10
C ASN A 135 1.39 -22.96 -21.81
N ASP A 136 1.97 -23.85 -22.61
CA ASP A 136 3.36 -24.31 -22.50
C ASP A 136 4.23 -23.83 -23.69
N VAL A 137 3.75 -22.85 -24.45
CA VAL A 137 4.52 -22.26 -25.56
C VAL A 137 5.85 -21.73 -25.04
N PRO A 138 7.00 -22.21 -25.57
CA PRO A 138 8.30 -21.81 -25.09
C PRO A 138 8.55 -20.34 -25.42
N LEU A 139 8.91 -19.57 -24.40
CA LEU A 139 9.44 -18.22 -24.52
C LEU A 139 10.95 -18.24 -24.19
N PRO A 140 11.80 -17.52 -24.94
CA PRO A 140 13.21 -17.40 -24.64
C PRO A 140 13.42 -16.92 -23.19
N ASP A 141 14.27 -17.63 -22.44
CA ASP A 141 14.70 -17.27 -21.07
C ASP A 141 13.57 -17.08 -20.03
N ARG A 142 12.34 -17.48 -20.36
CA ARG A 142 11.14 -17.27 -19.55
C ARG A 142 10.34 -18.57 -19.40
N PRO A 143 10.70 -19.42 -18.43
CA PRO A 143 10.00 -20.67 -18.22
C PRO A 143 8.54 -20.44 -17.82
N THR A 144 7.65 -21.27 -18.37
CA THR A 144 6.21 -21.26 -18.09
C THR A 144 5.94 -21.36 -16.58
N VAL A 145 5.07 -20.48 -16.10
CA VAL A 145 4.62 -20.44 -14.71
C VAL A 145 3.58 -21.52 -14.43
N ARG A 146 3.69 -22.12 -13.24
CA ARG A 146 2.89 -23.26 -12.80
C ARG A 146 2.12 -22.92 -11.53
N PRO A 147 0.84 -22.50 -11.64
CA PRO A 147 -0.04 -22.43 -10.48
C PRO A 147 -0.33 -23.84 -9.94
N ALA A 148 -0.98 -23.93 -8.76
CA ALA A 148 -1.35 -25.21 -8.14
C ALA A 148 -2.15 -26.13 -9.09
N HIS A 149 -2.98 -25.52 -9.93
CA HIS A 149 -3.66 -26.14 -11.06
C HIS A 149 -3.50 -25.27 -12.32
N PRO A 150 -3.54 -25.86 -13.52
CA PRO A 150 -3.62 -25.08 -14.75
C PRO A 150 -4.80 -24.11 -14.72
N LEU A 151 -4.63 -22.93 -15.32
CA LEU A 151 -5.70 -21.96 -15.48
C LEU A 151 -6.86 -22.56 -16.30
N PRO A 152 -8.11 -22.11 -16.08
CA PRO A 152 -9.26 -22.60 -16.84
C PRO A 152 -9.28 -22.09 -18.29
N TRP A 153 -8.44 -21.11 -18.64
CA TRP A 153 -8.34 -20.53 -19.98
C TRP A 153 -7.03 -20.94 -20.67
N ASN A 154 -7.11 -21.18 -21.98
CA ASN A 154 -5.94 -21.47 -22.82
C ASN A 154 -5.24 -20.20 -23.27
N ASP A 155 -3.99 -20.33 -23.70
CA ASP A 155 -3.20 -19.24 -24.30
C ASP A 155 -3.05 -18.01 -23.38
N CYS A 156 -2.86 -18.26 -22.09
CA CYS A 156 -2.71 -17.22 -21.08
C CYS A 156 -1.25 -16.79 -20.88
N TYR A 157 -1.07 -15.49 -20.69
CA TYR A 157 0.23 -14.88 -20.39
C TYR A 157 0.10 -13.83 -19.29
N LEU A 158 1.12 -13.74 -18.43
CA LEU A 158 1.31 -12.60 -17.54
C LEU A 158 1.99 -11.48 -18.33
N ASP A 159 1.36 -10.31 -18.39
CA ASP A 159 1.84 -9.17 -19.17
C ASP A 159 2.96 -8.43 -18.42
N THR A 160 4.16 -8.40 -19.00
CA THR A 160 5.33 -7.71 -18.44
C THR A 160 5.75 -6.51 -19.30
N THR A 161 4.87 -6.01 -20.17
CA THR A 161 5.15 -4.82 -20.98
C THR A 161 5.11 -3.53 -20.15
N TYR A 162 5.66 -2.45 -20.69
CA TYR A 162 5.85 -1.17 -20.01
C TYR A 162 4.57 -0.61 -19.36
N GLY A 163 4.48 -0.62 -18.03
CA GLY A 163 3.29 -0.23 -17.27
C GLY A 163 2.73 -1.34 -16.39
N PHE A 164 3.28 -2.55 -16.51
CA PHE A 164 3.08 -3.66 -15.58
C PHE A 164 4.42 -4.07 -14.92
N PRO A 165 4.40 -4.58 -13.68
CA PRO A 165 3.25 -4.70 -12.79
C PRO A 165 2.68 -3.34 -12.38
N ARG A 166 1.43 -3.31 -11.93
CA ARG A 166 0.73 -2.06 -11.59
C ARG A 166 0.32 -2.03 -10.10
N PRO A 167 0.68 -0.97 -9.36
CA PRO A 167 0.25 -0.80 -7.98
C PRO A 167 -1.25 -0.50 -7.89
N CYS A 168 -1.90 -1.12 -6.91
CA CYS A 168 -3.31 -0.93 -6.57
C CYS A 168 -3.48 -0.96 -5.05
N ARG A 169 -4.54 -0.34 -4.55
CA ARG A 169 -4.94 -0.38 -3.13
C ARG A 169 -6.11 -1.35 -2.94
N VAL A 170 -5.85 -2.51 -2.35
CA VAL A 170 -6.88 -3.52 -2.07
C VAL A 170 -7.67 -3.15 -0.83
N ALA A 171 -9.00 -3.11 -0.91
CA ALA A 171 -9.85 -2.86 0.24
C ALA A 171 -9.79 -4.01 1.27
N SER A 172 -9.65 -3.70 2.56
CA SER A 172 -9.60 -4.67 3.66
C SER A 172 -11.01 -5.16 4.01
N VAL A 173 -11.47 -6.19 3.29
CA VAL A 173 -12.81 -6.78 3.42
C VAL A 173 -12.66 -8.29 3.46
N GLY A 174 -13.34 -8.95 4.41
CA GLY A 174 -13.34 -10.41 4.52
C GLY A 174 -13.98 -11.06 3.29
N ARG A 175 -13.25 -11.94 2.63
CA ARG A 175 -13.64 -12.61 1.39
C ARG A 175 -13.47 -14.11 1.51
N ASP A 176 -14.31 -14.86 0.81
CA ASP A 176 -14.22 -16.33 0.75
C ASP A 176 -12.97 -16.75 -0.02
N TYR A 177 -12.04 -17.38 0.69
CA TYR A 177 -10.71 -17.75 0.21
C TYR A 177 -10.63 -19.20 -0.28
N VAL A 178 -11.66 -20.01 0.01
CA VAL A 178 -11.76 -21.42 -0.40
C VAL A 178 -11.53 -21.68 -1.91
N PRO A 179 -11.97 -20.80 -2.85
CA PRO A 179 -11.76 -21.02 -4.27
C PRO A 179 -10.44 -20.44 -4.84
N VAL A 180 -9.49 -20.02 -3.99
CA VAL A 180 -8.23 -19.43 -4.45
C VAL A 180 -7.40 -20.39 -5.28
N LEU A 181 -6.83 -19.90 -6.38
CA LEU A 181 -5.80 -20.59 -7.15
C LEU A 181 -4.42 -19.98 -6.80
N PRO A 182 -3.64 -20.63 -5.92
CA PRO A 182 -2.33 -20.10 -5.52
C PRO A 182 -1.20 -20.61 -6.41
N MET A 183 -0.01 -20.07 -6.15
CA MET A 183 1.25 -20.46 -6.76
C MET A 183 2.31 -20.63 -5.67
N LEU A 184 3.30 -21.50 -5.90
CA LEU A 184 4.40 -21.71 -4.96
C LEU A 184 5.30 -20.47 -4.87
N ASP A 185 5.87 -20.21 -3.69
CA ASP A 185 6.75 -19.06 -3.45
C ASP A 185 7.98 -19.05 -4.38
N ALA A 186 8.49 -20.24 -4.75
CA ALA A 186 9.59 -20.38 -5.70
C ALA A 186 9.25 -19.85 -7.11
N GLU A 187 8.00 -19.99 -7.55
CA GLU A 187 7.55 -19.46 -8.84
C GLU A 187 7.42 -17.93 -8.77
N ILE A 188 6.95 -17.38 -7.64
CA ILE A 188 6.88 -15.92 -7.41
C ILE A 188 8.28 -15.31 -7.49
N ILE A 189 9.25 -15.90 -6.78
CA ILE A 189 10.66 -15.45 -6.79
C ILE A 189 11.19 -15.43 -8.22
N ARG A 190 10.94 -16.50 -8.99
CA ARG A 190 11.37 -16.58 -10.39
C ARG A 190 10.75 -15.50 -11.27
N ILE A 191 9.45 -15.21 -11.09
CA ILE A 191 8.76 -14.13 -11.81
C ILE A 191 9.39 -12.77 -11.46
N GLN A 192 9.66 -12.53 -10.17
CA GLN A 192 10.27 -11.28 -9.71
C GLN A 192 11.68 -11.10 -10.26
N ASP A 193 12.49 -12.15 -10.28
CA ASP A 193 13.84 -12.12 -10.87
C ASP A 193 13.78 -11.74 -12.36
N CYS A 194 12.83 -12.33 -13.10
CA CYS A 194 12.59 -12.00 -14.51
C CYS A 194 12.15 -10.54 -14.71
N LEU A 195 11.27 -10.04 -13.84
CA LEU A 195 10.80 -8.65 -13.89
C LEU A 195 11.88 -7.65 -13.50
N GLN A 196 12.76 -8.00 -12.56
CA GLN A 196 13.77 -7.10 -12.02
C GLN A 196 14.73 -6.60 -13.10
N GLU A 197 15.13 -7.47 -14.04
CA GLU A 197 15.98 -7.08 -15.17
C GLU A 197 15.27 -6.03 -16.05
N HIS A 198 14.02 -6.30 -16.43
CA HIS A 198 13.21 -5.38 -17.23
C HIS A 198 13.00 -4.04 -16.51
N LEU A 199 12.59 -4.07 -15.24
CA LEU A 199 12.34 -2.87 -14.43
C LEU A 199 13.62 -2.06 -14.20
N SER A 200 14.76 -2.71 -14.03
CA SER A 200 16.06 -2.03 -13.92
C SER A 200 16.41 -1.30 -15.22
N ARG A 201 16.20 -1.94 -16.38
CA ARG A 201 16.39 -1.30 -17.69
C ARG A 201 15.49 -0.09 -17.87
N VAL A 202 14.21 -0.22 -17.53
CA VAL A 202 13.24 0.90 -17.58
C VAL A 202 13.68 2.04 -16.65
N ALA A 203 14.12 1.74 -15.44
CA ALA A 203 14.57 2.75 -14.49
C ALA A 203 15.83 3.49 -14.97
N THR A 204 16.79 2.79 -15.59
CA THR A 204 17.96 3.41 -16.21
C THR A 204 17.57 4.36 -17.33
N LEU A 205 16.72 3.90 -18.26
CA LEU A 205 16.25 4.74 -19.37
C LEU A 205 15.47 5.95 -18.85
N ARG A 206 14.57 5.78 -17.87
CA ARG A 206 13.86 6.91 -17.24
C ARG A 206 14.83 7.95 -16.67
N ARG A 207 15.93 7.52 -16.06
CA ARG A 207 16.97 8.43 -15.54
C ARG A 207 17.70 9.19 -16.65
N GLU A 208 17.98 8.54 -17.77
CA GLU A 208 18.66 9.14 -18.92
C GLU A 208 17.80 10.20 -19.63
N TYR A 209 16.50 9.96 -19.77
CA TYR A 209 15.57 10.87 -20.46
C TYR A 209 14.95 11.95 -19.55
N GLY A 210 15.02 11.77 -18.23
CA GLY A 210 14.50 12.73 -17.24
C GLY A 210 12.98 12.94 -17.38
N ASP A 211 12.55 14.20 -17.33
CA ASP A 211 11.13 14.59 -17.38
C ASP A 211 10.48 14.31 -18.74
N GLY A 212 11.27 14.07 -19.79
CA GLY A 212 10.76 13.72 -21.13
C GLY A 212 10.38 12.24 -21.29
N TRP A 213 10.54 11.43 -20.24
CA TRP A 213 10.20 10.01 -20.30
C TRP A 213 8.68 9.81 -20.35
N PRO A 214 8.14 9.10 -21.35
CA PRO A 214 6.70 8.93 -21.50
C PRO A 214 6.15 8.08 -20.35
N GLU A 215 5.02 8.48 -19.80
CA GLU A 215 4.34 7.71 -18.76
C GLU A 215 3.58 6.52 -19.40
N PRO A 216 3.35 5.40 -18.67
CA PRO A 216 2.66 4.25 -19.23
C PRO A 216 1.28 4.56 -19.82
N PHE A 217 0.63 5.60 -19.31
CA PHE A 217 -0.69 6.04 -19.77
C PHE A 217 -0.64 6.82 -21.09
N ASP A 218 0.51 7.32 -21.53
CA ASP A 218 0.63 8.09 -22.77
C ASP A 218 0.39 7.21 -24.01
N PHE A 219 0.70 5.92 -23.88
CA PHE A 219 0.46 4.91 -24.93
C PHE A 219 -1.01 4.47 -25.02
N VAL A 220 -1.85 4.90 -24.08
CA VAL A 220 -3.25 4.48 -24.00
C VAL A 220 -4.15 5.56 -24.60
N LYS A 221 -4.84 5.22 -25.69
CA LYS A 221 -5.82 6.10 -26.33
C LYS A 221 -7.17 5.94 -25.64
N LEU A 222 -7.67 7.01 -25.03
CA LEU A 222 -9.02 6.99 -24.51
C LEU A 222 -10.01 7.05 -25.68
N PRO A 223 -11.04 6.19 -25.71
CA PRO A 223 -12.22 6.39 -26.55
C PRO A 223 -12.77 7.79 -26.29
N PRO A 224 -13.26 8.49 -27.33
CA PRO A 224 -13.95 9.75 -27.14
C PRO A 224 -15.10 9.51 -26.15
N SER A 225 -15.06 10.19 -25.01
CA SER A 225 -16.19 10.23 -24.09
C SER A 225 -17.33 10.86 -24.89
N ASN A 226 -18.33 10.04 -25.27
CA ASN A 226 -19.54 10.58 -25.88
C ASN A 226 -20.02 11.69 -24.94
N PRO A 227 -20.00 12.96 -25.35
CA PRO A 227 -20.45 14.04 -24.51
C PRO A 227 -21.87 13.69 -24.16
N SER A 228 -22.10 13.46 -22.87
CA SER A 228 -23.39 13.07 -22.32
C SER A 228 -24.44 13.91 -23.04
N GLU A 229 -25.23 13.27 -23.91
CA GLU A 229 -26.46 13.86 -24.42
C GLU A 229 -27.30 14.04 -23.16
N VAL A 230 -27.13 15.20 -22.53
CA VAL A 230 -28.03 15.70 -21.52
C VAL A 230 -29.38 15.54 -22.17
N PRO A 231 -30.27 14.66 -21.65
CA PRO A 231 -31.61 14.57 -22.18
C PRO A 231 -32.18 15.95 -21.95
N ALA A 232 -32.22 16.75 -23.02
CA ALA A 232 -32.90 18.03 -23.02
C ALA A 232 -34.27 17.69 -22.46
N SER A 233 -34.54 18.22 -21.27
CA SER A 233 -35.79 18.11 -20.57
C SER A 233 -36.90 18.47 -21.55
N LYS A 234 -37.49 17.45 -22.18
CA LYS A 234 -38.74 17.59 -22.91
C LYS A 234 -39.73 17.97 -21.83
N SER A 235 -40.02 19.26 -21.77
CA SER A 235 -41.19 19.81 -21.11
C SER A 235 -42.41 19.09 -21.70
N GLU A 236 -42.91 18.08 -20.99
CA GLU A 236 -44.23 17.54 -21.23
C GLU A 236 -45.27 18.65 -21.02
N PRO A 237 -46.22 18.83 -21.96
CA PRO A 237 -47.29 19.77 -21.78
C PRO A 237 -48.28 19.23 -20.75
N THR A 238 -48.51 20.04 -19.72
CA THR A 238 -49.60 19.95 -18.75
C THR A 238 -50.92 19.60 -19.42
N GLU A 239 -51.37 18.35 -19.28
CA GLU A 239 -52.74 17.96 -19.58
C GLU A 239 -53.48 17.68 -18.26
N ALA A 240 -54.48 18.52 -18.01
CA ALA A 240 -55.32 18.49 -16.83
C ALA A 240 -56.17 17.22 -16.78
N ARG A 241 -56.15 16.49 -15.66
CA ARG A 241 -57.23 15.58 -15.31
C ARG A 241 -57.55 15.60 -13.81
N ALA A 242 -58.85 15.75 -13.56
CA ALA A 242 -59.51 15.91 -12.28
C ALA A 242 -59.71 14.55 -11.54
N PRO A 243 -60.29 14.52 -10.32
CA PRO A 243 -60.00 13.55 -9.27
C PRO A 243 -60.88 12.29 -9.31
N GLY A 244 -60.32 11.17 -8.85
CA GLY A 244 -61.05 9.91 -8.66
C GLY A 244 -60.31 8.92 -7.75
N GLN A 245 -60.64 8.99 -6.47
CA GLN A 245 -60.86 7.87 -5.53
C GLN A 245 -59.90 6.66 -5.50
N ASN A 246 -59.32 6.49 -4.29
CA ASN A 246 -59.43 5.30 -3.43
C ASN A 246 -58.54 4.07 -3.65
N THR A 247 -57.77 3.78 -2.58
CA THR A 247 -57.70 2.49 -1.87
C THR A 247 -56.40 1.67 -1.99
N GLU A 248 -55.92 1.33 -0.78
CA GLU A 248 -55.07 0.19 -0.37
C GLU A 248 -53.54 0.30 -0.42
N HIS A 249 -53.03 0.77 0.72
CA HIS A 249 -51.74 0.47 1.34
C HIS A 249 -51.43 -1.04 1.43
N PRO A 250 -50.16 -1.43 1.19
CA PRO A 250 -49.53 -2.53 1.91
C PRO A 250 -48.58 -1.99 2.98
N SER A 251 -48.81 -2.48 4.19
CA SER A 251 -48.18 -2.12 5.45
C SER A 251 -46.69 -2.47 5.50
N ARG A 252 -45.91 -1.50 5.98
CA ARG A 252 -44.52 -1.61 6.40
C ARG A 252 -44.43 -2.37 7.75
N PRO A 253 -43.55 -3.37 7.92
CA PRO A 253 -43.36 -4.01 9.22
C PRO A 253 -42.63 -3.06 10.18
N VAL A 254 -43.27 -2.81 11.31
CA VAL A 254 -42.79 -2.06 12.47
C VAL A 254 -41.88 -2.98 13.28
N LEU A 255 -40.64 -2.55 13.51
CA LEU A 255 -39.73 -3.17 14.47
C LEU A 255 -40.09 -2.72 15.90
N PRO A 256 -40.06 -3.62 16.90
CA PRO A 256 -40.41 -3.26 18.26
C PRO A 256 -39.27 -2.50 18.96
N SER A 257 -39.62 -1.32 19.45
CA SER A 257 -38.90 -0.61 20.51
C SER A 257 -39.07 -1.38 21.83
N HIS A 258 -37.97 -1.81 22.42
CA HIS A 258 -37.91 -2.21 23.82
C HIS A 258 -37.04 -1.20 24.56
N SER A 259 -37.69 -0.41 25.43
CA SER A 259 -37.05 0.34 26.50
C SER A 259 -37.59 -0.16 27.84
N ASP A 260 -36.71 -0.11 28.83
CA ASP A 260 -36.94 -0.17 30.28
C ASP A 260 -37.29 -1.58 30.81
N VAL A 261 -36.70 -2.11 31.90
CA VAL A 261 -36.26 -1.52 33.16
C VAL A 261 -35.22 -2.50 33.76
N ASP A 262 -34.10 -2.04 34.34
CA ASP A 262 -33.81 -2.40 35.74
C ASP A 262 -32.67 -1.59 36.36
N ALA A 263 -33.06 -0.95 37.46
CA ALA A 263 -32.22 -0.18 38.34
C ALA A 263 -31.58 -1.12 39.36
N VAL A 264 -30.25 -1.15 39.41
CA VAL A 264 -29.52 -1.52 40.63
C VAL A 264 -28.54 -0.41 40.95
N ARG A 265 -28.93 0.40 41.93
CA ARG A 265 -28.03 1.10 42.83
C ARG A 265 -27.20 0.04 43.55
N ASP A 266 -25.88 0.16 43.56
CA ASP A 266 -25.20 0.05 44.84
C ASP A 266 -23.93 0.89 44.91
N ALA A 267 -23.71 1.40 46.11
CA ALA A 267 -22.70 2.38 46.47
C ALA A 267 -21.38 1.68 46.84
N SER A 268 -20.26 2.21 46.35
CA SER A 268 -19.01 2.22 47.12
C SER A 268 -18.06 3.28 46.59
N VAL A 269 -18.13 4.45 47.23
CA VAL A 269 -17.06 5.42 47.27
C VAL A 269 -15.91 4.77 48.04
N ALA A 270 -14.84 4.41 47.36
CA ALA A 270 -13.54 4.15 47.97
C ALA A 270 -12.50 4.92 47.15
N SER A 271 -11.98 5.97 47.78
CA SER A 271 -10.87 6.78 47.34
C SER A 271 -9.64 5.90 47.10
N ASP A 272 -9.17 5.84 45.85
CA ASP A 272 -7.91 5.18 45.53
C ASP A 272 -6.78 6.21 45.59
N GLU A 273 -5.76 5.87 46.38
CA GLU A 273 -4.66 6.73 46.79
C GLU A 273 -3.82 7.19 45.61
N VAL A 274 -3.64 8.50 45.50
CA VAL A 274 -2.58 9.10 44.70
C VAL A 274 -1.26 8.80 45.41
N SER A 275 -0.55 7.75 44.99
CA SER A 275 0.84 7.51 45.40
C SER A 275 1.72 8.62 44.84
N ILE A 276 1.96 9.63 45.65
CA ILE A 276 2.97 10.67 45.46
C ILE A 276 4.33 9.99 45.67
N ILE A 277 5.01 9.65 44.57
CA ILE A 277 6.39 9.16 44.63
C ILE A 277 7.28 10.38 44.80
N GLU A 278 7.57 10.70 46.06
CA GLU A 278 8.59 11.66 46.48
C GLU A 278 9.94 11.18 45.95
N SER A 279 10.44 11.86 44.92
CA SER A 279 11.75 11.57 44.33
C SER A 279 12.81 12.18 45.24
N GLU A 280 13.43 11.32 46.03
CA GLU A 280 14.51 11.65 46.96
C GLU A 280 15.72 12.20 46.20
N ASP A 281 15.99 13.49 46.44
CA ASP A 281 17.16 14.24 45.96
C ASP A 281 18.41 13.76 46.70
N GLY A 282 18.91 12.61 46.27
CA GLY A 282 20.14 11.99 46.74
C GLY A 282 21.35 12.53 45.99
N SER A 283 22.01 13.48 46.64
CA SER A 283 23.30 14.10 46.32
C SER A 283 24.40 13.17 45.80
N GLN A 284 25.16 13.72 44.85
CA GLN A 284 26.62 13.64 44.74
C GLN A 284 27.27 12.26 44.96
N ASP A 285 27.66 11.59 43.87
CA ASP A 285 29.05 11.11 43.78
C ASP A 285 29.51 10.74 42.35
N GLU A 286 30.76 11.10 42.10
CA GLU A 286 31.76 10.50 41.22
C GLU A 286 31.34 10.01 39.81
N ARG A 287 31.56 10.90 38.83
CA ARG A 287 32.25 10.62 37.55
C ARG A 287 32.09 9.19 36.99
N ALA A 288 30.85 8.82 36.64
CA ALA A 288 30.61 7.62 35.86
C ALA A 288 31.37 7.73 34.54
N PRO A 289 32.16 6.69 34.15
CA PRO A 289 32.84 6.69 32.86
C PRO A 289 31.77 6.84 31.78
N GLU A 290 32.04 7.73 30.82
CA GLU A 290 31.25 7.90 29.61
C GLU A 290 30.98 6.51 29.03
N ARG A 291 29.75 6.00 29.23
CA ARG A 291 29.33 4.74 28.64
C ARG A 291 29.29 5.01 27.15
N GLU A 292 30.33 4.55 26.46
CA GLU A 292 30.37 4.45 25.01
C GLU A 292 29.02 3.86 24.58
N ALA A 293 28.32 4.57 23.69
CA ALA A 293 27.03 4.12 23.17
C ALA A 293 27.24 2.72 22.61
N GLU A 294 26.52 1.73 23.17
CA GLU A 294 26.68 0.36 22.67
C GLU A 294 26.21 0.33 21.21
N PRO A 295 27.02 -0.24 20.29
CA PRO A 295 26.75 -0.20 18.85
C PRO A 295 25.46 -0.91 18.41
N GLY A 296 24.66 -1.46 19.33
CA GLY A 296 23.35 -2.07 19.05
C GLY A 296 22.16 -1.11 19.10
N ASP A 297 22.29 0.10 19.67
CA ASP A 297 21.15 0.99 19.87
C ASP A 297 20.64 1.64 18.56
N GLU A 298 21.53 1.86 17.57
CA GLU A 298 21.17 2.47 16.28
C GLU A 298 20.45 1.49 15.35
N GLU A 299 20.85 0.22 15.33
CA GLU A 299 20.21 -0.83 14.51
C GLU A 299 18.78 -1.10 14.99
N ASP A 300 18.58 -1.17 16.32
CA ASP A 300 17.27 -1.34 16.93
C ASP A 300 16.34 -0.17 16.63
N LEU A 301 16.85 1.07 16.68
CA LEU A 301 16.08 2.26 16.31
C LEU A 301 15.73 2.27 14.82
N ASN A 302 16.68 1.95 13.94
CA ASN A 302 16.42 1.88 12.50
C ASN A 302 15.39 0.79 12.16
N MET A 303 15.48 -0.38 12.80
CA MET A 303 14.47 -1.45 12.67
C MET A 303 13.09 -0.99 13.16
N PHE A 304 13.02 -0.24 14.27
CA PHE A 304 11.76 0.30 14.79
C PHE A 304 11.15 1.33 13.82
N LEU A 305 11.96 2.25 13.28
CA LEU A 305 11.53 3.24 12.28
C LEU A 305 11.09 2.57 10.98
N ALA A 306 11.80 1.54 10.51
CA ALA A 306 11.39 0.76 9.35
C ALA A 306 10.04 0.05 9.59
N PHE A 307 9.86 -0.53 10.77
CA PHE A 307 8.60 -1.17 11.16
C PHE A 307 7.45 -0.16 11.25
N GLU A 308 7.66 1.00 11.87
CA GLU A 308 6.69 2.09 11.92
C GLU A 308 6.31 2.56 10.52
N SER A 309 7.29 2.76 9.63
CA SER A 309 7.06 3.08 8.23
C SER A 309 6.17 2.02 7.57
N MET A 310 6.48 0.73 7.71
CA MET A 310 5.67 -0.37 7.17
C MET A 310 4.24 -0.42 7.74
N ILE A 311 4.05 -0.08 9.01
CA ILE A 311 2.73 0.05 9.62
C ILE A 311 1.96 1.23 9.02
N ASN A 312 2.61 2.32 8.63
CA ASN A 312 1.94 3.51 8.14
C ASN A 312 1.81 3.55 6.60
N VAL A 313 2.41 2.62 5.86
CA VAL A 313 2.21 2.52 4.40
C VAL A 313 0.75 2.19 4.06
N VAL A 314 0.08 3.10 3.35
CA VAL A 314 -1.29 2.94 2.79
C VAL A 314 -1.28 2.85 1.25
N GLY A 315 -0.12 3.07 0.63
CA GLY A 315 0.04 3.19 -0.83
C GLY A 315 -0.05 4.63 -1.32
N ASN A 316 0.16 4.83 -2.61
CA ASN A 316 -0.08 6.14 -3.22
C ASN A 316 -1.59 6.37 -3.33
N ILE A 317 -2.06 7.56 -2.96
CA ILE A 317 -3.48 7.93 -3.09
C ILE A 317 -3.96 7.92 -4.55
N TRP A 318 -3.03 8.07 -5.50
CA TRP A 318 -3.25 7.96 -6.95
C TRP A 318 -3.35 6.53 -7.45
N ASP A 319 -2.96 5.54 -6.64
CA ASP A 319 -3.19 4.14 -7.00
C ASP A 319 -4.68 3.83 -6.86
N PRO A 320 -5.29 3.15 -7.85
CA PRO A 320 -6.70 2.82 -7.82
C PRO A 320 -7.02 1.91 -6.64
N VAL A 321 -8.16 2.15 -6.00
CA VAL A 321 -8.74 1.19 -5.05
C VAL A 321 -9.40 0.08 -5.84
N VAL A 322 -9.09 -1.17 -5.51
CA VAL A 322 -9.62 -2.35 -6.18
C VAL A 322 -10.34 -3.28 -5.20
N ASP A 323 -11.46 -3.82 -5.66
CA ASP A 323 -12.10 -4.98 -5.08
C ASP A 323 -11.50 -6.25 -5.68
N VAL A 324 -11.37 -7.29 -4.85
CA VAL A 324 -10.72 -8.55 -5.19
C VAL A 324 -11.67 -9.72 -4.92
N TRP A 325 -11.62 -10.75 -5.76
CA TRP A 325 -12.30 -12.03 -5.59
C TRP A 325 -11.32 -13.17 -5.92
N TYR A 326 -11.43 -14.29 -5.22
CA TYR A 326 -10.55 -15.45 -5.41
C TYR A 326 -11.12 -16.49 -6.37
N ASP A 327 -12.44 -16.50 -6.58
CA ASP A 327 -13.06 -17.40 -7.53
C ASP A 327 -12.91 -16.89 -8.96
N LEU A 328 -12.12 -17.62 -9.75
CA LEU A 328 -11.87 -17.32 -11.15
C LEU A 328 -13.12 -17.48 -12.03
N ASP A 329 -14.13 -18.26 -11.59
CA ASP A 329 -15.37 -18.48 -12.35
C ASP A 329 -16.26 -17.22 -12.42
N VAL A 330 -15.93 -16.20 -11.62
CA VAL A 330 -16.58 -14.88 -11.64
C VAL A 330 -16.34 -14.15 -12.97
N VAL A 331 -15.38 -14.60 -13.75
CA VAL A 331 -15.01 -14.08 -15.08
C VAL A 331 -15.19 -15.20 -16.11
N THR A 332 -15.85 -14.88 -17.23
CA THR A 332 -16.03 -15.84 -18.34
C THR A 332 -14.93 -15.70 -19.39
N GLU A 333 -14.38 -14.50 -19.56
CA GLU A 333 -13.41 -14.15 -20.59
C GLU A 333 -12.32 -13.24 -20.01
N ILE A 334 -11.07 -13.46 -20.41
CA ILE A 334 -9.94 -12.64 -19.98
C ILE A 334 -9.92 -11.35 -20.79
N LEU A 335 -10.19 -10.22 -20.13
CA LEU A 335 -10.10 -8.90 -20.74
C LEU A 335 -8.63 -8.47 -20.93
N ASP A 336 -8.36 -7.73 -22.01
CA ASP A 336 -7.03 -7.15 -22.23
C ASP A 336 -6.68 -6.15 -21.09
N PRO A 337 -5.53 -6.33 -20.42
CA PRO A 337 -5.06 -5.43 -19.37
C PRO A 337 -4.89 -3.96 -19.80
N VAL A 338 -4.79 -3.66 -21.10
CA VAL A 338 -4.74 -2.27 -21.60
C VAL A 338 -5.98 -1.47 -21.18
N HIS A 339 -7.15 -2.11 -21.10
CA HIS A 339 -8.36 -1.44 -20.62
C HIS A 339 -8.27 -1.04 -19.15
N PHE A 340 -7.49 -1.75 -18.33
CA PHE A 340 -7.22 -1.36 -16.95
C PHE A 340 -6.46 -0.02 -16.92
N LEU A 341 -5.45 0.12 -17.79
CA LEU A 341 -4.69 1.36 -17.90
C LEU A 341 -5.53 2.52 -18.43
N GLU A 342 -6.49 2.26 -19.33
CA GLU A 342 -7.45 3.28 -19.74
C GLU A 342 -8.29 3.77 -18.56
N ASP A 343 -8.78 2.84 -17.73
CA ASP A 343 -9.62 3.17 -16.58
C ASP A 343 -8.84 3.96 -15.53
N VAL A 344 -7.58 3.58 -15.28
CA VAL A 344 -6.67 4.34 -14.41
C VAL A 344 -6.36 5.71 -15.00
N LYS A 345 -6.16 5.83 -16.32
CA LYS A 345 -5.95 7.12 -16.98
C LYS A 345 -7.16 8.05 -16.82
N ARG A 346 -8.39 7.52 -17.00
CA ARG A 346 -9.64 8.28 -16.74
C ARG A 346 -9.71 8.74 -15.28
N LEU A 347 -9.33 7.88 -14.36
CA LEU A 347 -9.31 8.20 -12.93
C LEU A 347 -8.31 9.32 -12.61
N ASN A 348 -7.10 9.27 -13.17
CA ASN A 348 -6.09 10.32 -13.00
C ASN A 348 -6.57 11.66 -13.52
N ILE A 349 -7.22 11.69 -14.70
CA ILE A 349 -7.81 12.93 -15.25
C ILE A 349 -8.84 13.53 -14.27
N ILE A 350 -9.68 12.69 -13.66
CA ILE A 350 -10.68 13.14 -12.67
C ILE A 350 -9.98 13.66 -11.39
N MET A 351 -8.92 13.00 -10.95
CA MET A 351 -8.15 13.43 -9.77
C MET A 351 -7.43 14.76 -10.01
N ASP A 352 -6.76 14.93 -11.16
CA ASP A 352 -6.11 16.17 -11.57
C ASP A 352 -7.11 17.34 -11.61
N ASP A 353 -8.26 17.15 -12.27
CA ASP A 353 -9.33 18.15 -12.36
C ASP A 353 -9.90 18.53 -10.97
N ALA A 354 -10.07 17.54 -10.09
CA ALA A 354 -10.53 17.79 -8.73
C ALA A 354 -9.49 18.53 -7.87
N GLU A 355 -8.21 18.13 -7.94
CA GLU A 355 -7.12 18.81 -7.23
C GLU A 355 -6.97 20.26 -7.69
N PHE A 356 -7.16 20.51 -8.99
CA PHE A 356 -7.22 21.86 -9.55
C PHE A 356 -8.37 22.69 -8.96
N ARG A 357 -9.60 22.15 -8.96
CA ARG A 357 -10.78 22.82 -8.38
C ARG A 357 -10.62 23.13 -6.90
N LEU A 358 -9.97 22.23 -6.16
CA LEU A 358 -9.73 22.36 -4.73
C LEU A 358 -8.53 23.26 -4.39
N GLY A 359 -7.79 23.76 -5.39
CA GLY A 359 -6.60 24.57 -5.19
C GLY A 359 -5.42 23.80 -4.58
N LEU A 360 -5.40 22.47 -4.70
CA LEU A 360 -4.31 21.61 -4.24
C LEU A 360 -3.14 21.59 -5.24
N ARG A 361 -3.42 21.86 -6.52
CA ARG A 361 -2.42 22.08 -7.58
C ARG A 361 -2.55 23.50 -8.14
N SER A 362 -1.40 24.16 -8.32
CA SER A 362 -1.33 25.44 -9.04
C SER A 362 -1.55 25.22 -10.53
N ASN A 363 -2.32 26.10 -11.17
CA ASN A 363 -2.51 26.06 -12.62
C ASN A 363 -1.14 26.31 -13.31
N PRO A 364 -0.59 25.36 -14.08
CA PRO A 364 0.64 25.60 -14.82
C PRO A 364 0.49 26.76 -15.81
N ASP A 365 -0.70 26.96 -16.38
CA ASP A 365 -0.95 27.97 -17.42
C ASP A 365 -0.97 29.42 -16.90
N VAL A 366 -1.16 29.62 -15.59
CA VAL A 366 -1.24 30.97 -14.99
C VAL A 366 0.17 31.54 -14.73
N VAL A 367 1.19 30.70 -14.66
CA VAL A 367 2.56 31.13 -14.32
C VAL A 367 3.25 31.83 -15.50
N GLU A 368 2.91 31.51 -16.75
CA GLU A 368 3.58 32.11 -17.91
C GLU A 368 3.08 33.52 -18.29
N GLN A 369 1.90 33.96 -17.84
CA GLN A 369 1.38 35.29 -18.19
C GLN A 369 1.71 36.40 -17.17
N GLY A 370 2.28 36.06 -16.01
CA GLY A 370 2.46 37.01 -14.90
C GLY A 370 3.82 37.73 -14.82
N SER A 371 4.84 37.33 -15.59
CA SER A 371 6.23 37.75 -15.32
C SER A 371 6.79 38.87 -16.21
N GLU A 372 6.02 39.43 -17.16
CA GLU A 372 6.56 40.44 -18.11
C GLU A 372 6.18 41.91 -17.81
N HIS A 373 5.52 42.21 -16.69
CA HIS A 373 5.11 43.59 -16.36
C HIS A 373 5.48 44.02 -14.95
N SER A 374 6.78 44.14 -14.66
CA SER A 374 7.29 44.95 -13.53
C SER A 374 8.77 45.32 -13.70
N SER A 375 9.12 46.09 -14.72
CA SER A 375 10.40 46.85 -14.73
C SER A 375 10.39 47.98 -15.76
N ALA A 376 9.63 49.03 -15.49
CA ALA A 376 9.80 50.33 -16.15
C ALA A 376 9.18 51.42 -15.27
N ASP A 377 9.87 51.79 -14.19
CA ASP A 377 9.93 53.17 -13.71
C ASP A 377 10.74 53.27 -12.41
N SER A 378 12.05 53.51 -12.54
CA SER A 378 12.83 54.18 -11.50
C SER A 378 14.07 54.83 -12.10
N GLN A 379 13.89 55.97 -12.74
CA GLN A 379 14.96 56.91 -13.13
C GLN A 379 14.72 58.29 -12.49
N ARG A 380 15.47 58.61 -11.42
CA ARG A 380 15.91 59.95 -10.96
C ARG A 380 16.73 59.71 -9.69
N SER A 381 17.93 60.22 -9.46
CA SER A 381 18.53 61.51 -9.80
C SER A 381 20.05 61.44 -9.59
N VAL A 382 20.78 62.12 -10.46
CA VAL A 382 22.23 62.34 -10.46
C VAL A 382 22.65 63.28 -9.33
N GLY A 383 23.84 63.05 -8.76
CA GLY A 383 24.54 63.96 -7.86
C GLY A 383 26.01 63.58 -7.68
N THR A 384 26.86 64.06 -8.58
CA THR A 384 28.34 64.02 -8.56
C THR A 384 28.96 64.67 -7.32
N SER A 385 29.98 64.04 -6.71
CA SER A 385 31.19 64.74 -6.24
C SER A 385 32.31 63.75 -5.92
N ALA A 386 33.53 64.11 -6.32
CA ALA A 386 34.74 63.32 -6.24
C ALA A 386 35.53 63.56 -4.94
N LYS A 387 36.53 62.68 -4.75
CA LYS A 387 37.86 62.86 -4.11
C LYS A 387 38.06 62.41 -2.64
N VAL A 388 39.19 61.69 -2.49
CA VAL A 388 40.13 61.56 -1.35
C VAL A 388 40.07 60.28 -0.48
N ALA A 389 40.95 59.35 -0.83
CA ALA A 389 42.03 58.72 -0.06
C ALA A 389 41.91 58.33 1.44
N THR A 390 42.41 57.11 1.69
CA THR A 390 43.23 56.62 2.84
C THR A 390 42.60 56.32 4.21
N ALA A 391 42.78 55.04 4.57
CA ALA A 391 43.39 54.53 5.82
C ALA A 391 42.54 54.25 7.07
N LEU A 392 42.91 53.11 7.67
CA LEU A 392 42.96 52.75 9.09
C LEU A 392 41.67 52.34 9.82
N ASN A 393 41.66 51.05 10.15
CA ASN A 393 41.61 50.45 11.49
C ASN A 393 40.61 50.94 12.55
N SER A 394 40.18 49.90 13.27
CA SER A 394 39.93 49.80 14.71
C SER A 394 38.57 50.19 15.28
N GLU A 395 38.09 49.21 16.06
CA GLU A 395 37.24 49.30 17.24
C GLU A 395 35.76 49.65 17.06
N THR A 396 34.92 48.65 17.30
CA THR A 396 33.90 48.81 18.35
C THR A 396 33.61 47.49 19.07
N LYS A 397 33.77 47.54 20.39
CA LYS A 397 33.45 46.53 21.40
C LYS A 397 31.96 46.55 21.75
N ALA A 398 31.48 45.36 22.13
CA ALA A 398 30.59 45.02 23.25
C ALA A 398 29.14 45.54 23.29
N CYS A 399 28.19 44.61 23.24
CA CYS A 399 27.36 44.15 24.38
C CYS A 399 26.25 43.23 23.83
N GLN A 400 26.28 41.92 24.12
CA GLN A 400 25.64 41.25 25.27
C GLN A 400 24.16 40.90 25.05
N ASN A 401 23.86 39.63 25.35
CA ASN A 401 22.58 39.01 25.73
C ASN A 401 21.76 38.31 24.62
N ILE A 402 22.09 37.03 24.41
CA ILE A 402 21.15 36.01 23.90
C ILE A 402 20.99 34.97 25.02
N PRO A 403 19.78 34.69 25.51
CA PRO A 403 19.54 33.58 26.42
C PRO A 403 19.45 32.27 25.63
N THR A 404 20.39 31.37 25.88
CA THR A 404 20.26 29.93 25.65
C THR A 404 19.23 29.36 26.63
N ASP A 405 18.15 28.77 26.12
CA ASP A 405 17.31 27.86 26.90
C ASP A 405 17.41 26.46 26.28
N GLU A 406 18.26 25.65 26.90
CA GLU A 406 18.33 24.21 26.75
C GLU A 406 17.30 23.58 27.68
N THR A 407 16.27 22.91 27.16
CA THR A 407 15.63 21.81 27.89
C THR A 407 15.25 20.67 26.95
N ARG A 408 16.25 19.89 26.54
CA ARG A 408 16.08 18.56 25.94
C ARG A 408 15.70 17.59 27.08
N LYS A 409 14.41 17.45 27.37
CA LYS A 409 13.93 16.47 28.36
C LYS A 409 14.01 15.06 27.78
N SER A 410 14.85 14.26 28.42
CA SER A 410 15.06 12.82 28.25
C SER A 410 13.75 12.04 28.41
N ALA A 411 13.27 11.43 27.32
CA ALA A 411 12.22 10.42 27.34
C ALA A 411 12.79 9.08 27.86
N LYS A 412 12.97 8.97 29.18
CA LYS A 412 13.21 7.69 29.87
C LYS A 412 12.01 7.42 30.78
N GLY A 413 11.03 6.67 30.28
CA GLY A 413 9.87 6.32 31.09
C GLY A 413 8.67 5.75 30.33
N LEU A 414 8.87 4.81 29.40
CA LEU A 414 7.75 4.11 28.74
C LEU A 414 7.92 2.58 28.68
N ARG A 415 8.90 2.00 29.38
CA ARG A 415 9.26 0.58 29.25
C ARG A 415 8.65 -0.37 30.29
N ALA A 416 7.81 0.10 31.19
CA ALA A 416 7.26 -0.75 32.26
C ALA A 416 5.73 -0.82 32.22
N ARG A 417 5.14 -1.38 31.14
CA ARG A 417 3.74 -1.89 31.15
C ARG A 417 3.26 -2.67 29.91
N PHE A 418 4.14 -3.24 29.08
CA PHE A 418 3.73 -4.16 28.02
C PHE A 418 4.09 -5.61 28.37
N GLY A 419 3.06 -6.37 28.76
CA GLY A 419 3.18 -7.71 29.31
C GLY A 419 3.68 -8.78 28.34
N SER A 420 4.18 -9.85 28.95
CA SER A 420 4.77 -11.10 28.43
C SER A 420 4.11 -11.75 27.20
N ALA A 421 2.83 -11.45 26.89
CA ALA A 421 2.16 -11.95 25.70
C ALA A 421 2.67 -11.32 24.38
N MET A 422 3.08 -10.06 24.41
CA MET A 422 3.67 -9.39 23.23
C MET A 422 5.06 -9.96 22.89
N LEU A 423 5.82 -10.48 23.86
CA LEU A 423 7.17 -11.00 23.61
C LEU A 423 7.18 -12.28 22.74
N LYS A 424 6.13 -13.12 22.84
CA LYS A 424 5.98 -14.29 21.97
C LYS A 424 5.55 -13.92 20.55
N VAL A 425 4.73 -12.87 20.42
CA VAL A 425 4.40 -12.28 19.12
C VAL A 425 5.64 -11.63 18.52
N VAL A 426 6.39 -10.84 19.29
CA VAL A 426 7.67 -10.20 18.89
C VAL A 426 8.74 -11.23 18.53
N ALA A 427 8.81 -12.39 19.19
CA ALA A 427 9.78 -13.43 18.82
C ALA A 427 9.43 -14.09 17.47
N ARG A 428 8.15 -14.38 17.21
CA ARG A 428 7.71 -14.93 15.90
C ARG A 428 7.74 -13.87 14.79
N THR A 429 7.36 -12.62 15.09
CA THR A 429 7.51 -11.51 14.15
C THR A 429 8.97 -11.13 13.93
N ARG A 430 9.90 -11.36 14.87
CA ARG A 430 11.34 -11.19 14.62
C ARG A 430 11.87 -12.20 13.60
N THR A 431 11.42 -13.45 13.62
CA THR A 431 11.82 -14.43 12.59
C THR A 431 11.19 -14.10 11.23
N LEU A 432 9.93 -13.67 11.22
CA LEU A 432 9.24 -13.28 9.99
C LEU A 432 9.76 -11.94 9.44
N ALA A 433 10.02 -10.96 10.30
CA ALA A 433 10.68 -9.70 9.96
C ALA A 433 12.12 -9.95 9.54
N ARG A 434 12.88 -10.89 10.11
CA ARG A 434 14.20 -11.27 9.57
C ARG A 434 14.08 -11.96 8.22
N LYS A 435 13.07 -12.80 7.97
CA LYS A 435 12.84 -13.40 6.65
C LYS A 435 12.46 -12.33 5.62
N LEU A 436 11.56 -11.42 5.97
CA LEU A 436 11.15 -10.29 5.12
C LEU A 436 12.28 -9.27 4.95
N LEU A 437 13.04 -8.94 5.98
CA LEU A 437 14.19 -8.02 5.93
C LEU A 437 15.39 -8.65 5.24
N SER A 438 15.65 -9.95 5.39
CA SER A 438 16.70 -10.62 4.58
C SER A 438 16.29 -10.73 3.12
N TYR A 439 15.00 -10.88 2.84
CA TYR A 439 14.45 -10.80 1.50
C TYR A 439 14.56 -9.37 0.92
N VAL A 440 14.08 -8.34 1.64
CA VAL A 440 14.20 -6.93 1.25
C VAL A 440 15.67 -6.51 1.15
N ALA A 441 16.54 -6.93 2.07
CA ALA A 441 17.98 -6.63 2.04
C ALA A 441 18.69 -7.33 0.87
N ARG A 442 18.26 -8.52 0.43
CA ARG A 442 18.78 -9.12 -0.81
C ARG A 442 18.33 -8.33 -2.03
N VAL A 443 17.07 -7.90 -2.06
CA VAL A 443 16.52 -7.06 -3.14
C VAL A 443 17.25 -5.71 -3.21
N THR A 444 17.51 -5.05 -2.08
CA THR A 444 18.21 -3.76 -2.05
C THR A 444 19.72 -3.88 -2.21
N SER A 445 20.36 -4.95 -1.71
CA SER A 445 21.80 -5.21 -1.90
C SER A 445 22.14 -5.53 -3.37
N SER A 446 21.22 -6.15 -4.11
CA SER A 446 21.34 -6.32 -5.57
C SER A 446 21.25 -5.00 -6.34
N GLN A 447 20.64 -3.95 -5.77
CA GLN A 447 20.61 -2.62 -6.38
C GLN A 447 21.92 -1.85 -6.19
N ASN A 448 22.61 -2.03 -5.06
CA ASN A 448 23.88 -1.33 -4.77
C ASN A 448 25.10 -2.00 -5.42
N SER A 449 25.11 -3.32 -5.61
CA SER A 449 26.24 -4.05 -6.22
C SER A 449 26.43 -3.80 -7.72
N ASN A 450 25.45 -3.21 -8.40
CA ASN A 450 25.57 -2.79 -9.81
C ASN A 450 26.15 -1.38 -9.99
N ILE A 451 26.48 -0.67 -8.90
CA ILE A 451 27.06 0.69 -8.96
C ILE A 451 28.60 0.65 -8.91
N GLU A 452 29.23 -0.41 -8.39
CA GLU A 452 30.70 -0.49 -8.23
C GLU A 452 31.45 -1.17 -9.41
N VAL A 453 30.78 -1.53 -10.50
CA VAL A 453 31.42 -2.17 -11.68
C VAL A 453 31.67 -1.19 -12.84
N PHE A 454 31.38 0.10 -12.64
CA PHE A 454 31.71 1.17 -13.57
C PHE A 454 32.45 2.32 -12.87
N GLU A 455 33.65 2.03 -12.38
CA GLU A 455 34.74 3.02 -12.22
C GLU A 455 36.05 2.47 -12.81
#